data_AF-A0A6P6NH50-F1
#
_entry.id   AF-A0A6P6NH50-F1
#
_cell.length_a   1.000
_cell.length_b   1.000
_cell.length_c   1.000
_cell.angle_alpha   90.00
_cell.angle_beta   90.00
_cell.angle_gamma   90.00
#
_symmetry.space_group_name_H-M   'P 1'
#
loop_
_entity.id
_entity.type
_entity.pdbx_description
1 polymer ?
#
loop_
_entity_poly.entity_id
_entity_poly.type
_entity_poly.pdbx_seq_one_letter_code
_entity_poly.pdbx_strand_id
1 'polypeptide(L)'
;MAAPASEIEVVAAKKPNVVRGPRRVANQIPDEILKDPELIEAIKALPANYNFEIHKTIWRVRQAKAKRVALQLPEGLQMFACVIADIIERWVPHTLTQRSSGLWMHVLG
;
A
#
# COMPACT_ATOMS: atom_id res chain seq x y z
N MET A 1 -37.24 -35.48 -36.67
CA MET A 1 -37.19 -34.27 -35.82
C MET A 1 -36.38 -34.60 -34.57
N ALA A 2 -35.12 -34.18 -34.49
CA ALA A 2 -34.38 -33.96 -33.24
C ALA A 2 -33.01 -33.37 -33.60
N ALA A 3 -32.81 -32.11 -33.22
CA ALA A 3 -31.53 -31.47 -32.96
C ALA A 3 -31.77 -30.61 -31.70
N PRO A 4 -30.76 -30.08 -30.99
CA PRO A 4 -29.31 -30.36 -30.98
C PRO A 4 -28.76 -30.51 -29.54
N ALA A 5 -27.49 -30.93 -29.38
CA ALA A 5 -26.70 -30.53 -28.21
C ALA A 5 -25.24 -30.37 -28.63
N SER A 6 -24.82 -29.12 -28.64
CA SER A 6 -23.55 -28.57 -29.07
C SER A 6 -22.40 -28.86 -28.10
N GLU A 7 -21.33 -29.43 -28.64
CA GLU A 7 -19.96 -28.92 -28.62
C GLU A 7 -19.56 -28.05 -27.41
N ILE A 8 -18.76 -28.62 -26.50
CA ILE A 8 -18.02 -27.86 -25.49
C ILE A 8 -16.56 -27.75 -25.96
N GLU A 9 -16.25 -26.68 -26.69
CA GLU A 9 -14.88 -26.26 -26.96
C GLU A 9 -14.30 -25.57 -25.71
N VAL A 10 -13.34 -26.22 -25.07
CA VAL A 10 -12.54 -25.63 -24.00
C VAL A 10 -11.49 -24.72 -24.65
N VAL A 11 -11.80 -23.42 -24.75
CA VAL A 11 -10.87 -22.42 -25.27
C VAL A 11 -9.71 -22.24 -24.30
N ALA A 12 -8.51 -22.60 -24.78
CA ALA A 12 -7.24 -22.41 -24.10
C ALA A 12 -6.96 -20.93 -23.78
N ALA A 13 -6.99 -20.58 -22.50
CA ALA A 13 -6.54 -19.27 -22.02
C ALA A 13 -4.99 -19.20 -22.02
N LYS A 14 -4.43 -18.48 -23.00
CA LYS A 14 -3.01 -18.13 -23.07
C LYS A 14 -2.64 -17.24 -21.87
N LYS A 15 -1.80 -17.76 -20.97
CA LYS A 15 -1.24 -17.00 -19.83
C LYS A 15 -0.33 -15.88 -20.36
N PRO A 16 -0.58 -14.60 -20.11
CA PRO A 16 0.40 -13.56 -20.42
C PRO A 16 1.59 -13.72 -19.48
N ASN A 17 2.74 -14.04 -20.06
CA ASN A 17 4.03 -14.11 -19.38
C ASN A 17 4.45 -12.68 -19.02
N VAL A 18 4.07 -12.20 -17.83
CA VAL A 18 4.52 -10.92 -17.31
C VAL A 18 5.98 -11.08 -16.90
N VAL A 19 6.88 -10.65 -17.79
CA VAL A 19 8.32 -10.51 -17.53
C VAL A 19 8.48 -9.59 -16.33
N ARG A 20 8.70 -10.18 -15.15
CA ARG A 20 9.01 -9.45 -13.92
C ARG A 20 10.41 -8.87 -14.08
N GLY A 21 10.49 -7.59 -14.42
CA GLY A 21 11.74 -6.83 -14.43
C GLY A 21 12.52 -6.99 -13.11
N PRO A 22 13.82 -6.66 -13.09
CA PRO A 22 14.73 -7.02 -12.01
C PRO A 22 14.27 -6.40 -10.68
N ARG A 23 13.59 -7.22 -9.86
CA ARG A 23 13.09 -6.85 -8.54
C ARG A 23 14.25 -6.89 -7.54
N ARG A 24 15.28 -6.05 -7.72
CA ARG A 24 16.48 -6.08 -6.86
C ARG A 24 17.09 -4.71 -6.65
N VAL A 25 16.29 -3.76 -6.16
CA VAL A 25 16.81 -2.58 -5.43
C VAL A 25 15.96 -2.26 -4.19
N ALA A 26 15.06 -3.18 -3.77
CA ALA A 26 14.01 -2.91 -2.80
C ALA A 26 14.37 -3.18 -1.33
N ASN A 27 15.62 -3.56 -1.03
CA ASN A 27 16.00 -4.07 0.29
C ASN A 27 16.86 -3.11 1.14
N GLN A 28 17.25 -1.95 0.63
CA GLN A 28 17.97 -0.96 1.43
C GLN A 28 17.01 0.16 1.83
N ILE A 29 16.59 0.13 3.09
CA ILE A 29 15.96 1.28 3.74
C ILE A 29 17.10 2.26 4.01
N PRO A 30 17.04 3.51 3.53
CA PRO A 30 18.11 4.47 3.77
C PRO A 30 18.25 4.78 5.27
N ASP A 31 19.49 5.02 5.71
CA ASP A 31 19.82 5.35 7.10
C ASP A 31 19.04 6.56 7.62
N GLU A 32 18.63 7.47 6.74
CA GLU A 32 17.82 8.64 7.07
C GLU A 32 16.48 8.26 7.73
N ILE A 33 15.86 7.13 7.34
CA ILE A 33 14.62 6.63 7.94
C ILE A 33 14.95 5.79 9.17
N LEU A 34 16.01 4.98 9.11
CA LEU A 34 16.41 4.09 10.21
C LEU A 34 16.91 4.84 11.45
N LYS A 35 17.54 6.00 11.27
CA LYS A 35 18.13 6.80 12.35
C LYS A 35 17.33 8.05 12.68
N ASP A 36 16.11 8.16 12.16
CA ASP A 36 15.22 9.29 12.46
C ASP A 36 14.79 9.21 13.93
N PRO A 37 15.19 10.17 14.78
CA PRO A 37 14.87 10.14 16.21
C PRO A 37 13.36 10.29 16.45
N GLU A 38 12.66 11.09 15.64
CA GLU A 38 11.21 11.29 15.77
C GLU A 38 10.46 9.99 15.43
N LEU A 39 10.95 9.24 14.43
CA LEU A 39 10.33 7.98 14.04
C LEU A 39 10.52 6.91 15.11
N ILE A 40 11.73 6.83 15.68
CA ILE A 40 12.03 5.93 16.78
C ILE A 40 11.15 6.25 17.99
N GLU A 41 10.98 7.53 18.32
CA GLU A 41 10.08 7.95 19.40
C GLU A 41 8.63 7.59 19.14
N ALA A 42 8.13 7.80 17.93
CA ALA A 42 6.77 7.43 17.57
C ALA A 42 6.55 5.90 17.61
N ILE A 43 7.56 5.11 17.23
CA ILE A 43 7.52 3.64 17.33
C ILE A 43 7.50 3.18 18.80
N LYS A 44 8.16 3.89 19.72
CA LYS A 44 8.09 3.58 21.17
C LYS A 44 6.68 3.69 21.75
N ALA A 45 5.78 4.45 21.09
CA ALA A 45 4.37 4.50 21.49
C ALA A 45 3.62 3.19 21.18
N LEU A 46 4.15 2.37 20.27
CA LEU A 46 3.64 1.04 19.98
C LEU A 46 4.28 0.02 20.95
N PRO A 47 3.55 -1.03 21.33
CA PRO A 47 4.09 -2.03 22.25
C PRO A 47 5.25 -2.79 21.58
N ALA A 48 6.41 -2.79 22.26
CA ALA A 48 7.68 -3.32 21.74
C ALA A 48 7.70 -4.84 21.52
N ASN A 49 6.64 -5.55 21.93
CA ASN A 49 6.45 -6.98 21.67
C ASN A 49 6.04 -7.28 20.22
N TYR A 50 5.77 -6.27 19.39
CA TYR A 50 5.45 -6.43 17.98
C TYR A 50 6.40 -5.63 17.08
N ASN A 51 6.99 -6.32 16.09
CA ASN A 51 7.74 -5.66 15.03
C ASN A 51 6.81 -5.32 13.87
N PHE A 52 6.28 -4.10 13.87
CA PHE A 52 5.40 -3.61 12.82
C PHE A 52 6.12 -3.26 11.50
N GLU A 53 7.45 -3.44 11.42
CA GLU A 53 8.27 -3.07 10.26
C GLU A 53 7.97 -1.64 9.72
N ILE A 54 7.70 -0.68 10.61
CA ILE A 54 7.24 0.69 10.22
C ILE A 54 8.23 1.37 9.27
N HIS A 55 9.53 1.29 9.56
CA HIS A 55 10.60 1.84 8.70
C HIS A 55 10.50 1.35 7.25
N LYS A 56 10.25 0.04 7.08
CA LYS A 56 10.12 -0.61 5.77
C LYS A 56 8.85 -0.19 5.07
N THR A 57 7.76 -0.03 5.82
CA THR A 57 6.48 0.43 5.30
C THR A 57 6.60 1.86 4.76
N ILE A 58 7.16 2.79 5.54
CA ILE A 58 7.39 4.18 5.10
C ILE A 58 8.27 4.22 3.85
N TRP A 59 9.37 3.46 3.85
CA TRP A 59 10.26 3.39 2.68
C TRP A 59 9.52 2.89 1.43
N ARG A 60 8.73 1.83 1.58
CA ARG A 60 7.98 1.24 0.46
C ARG A 60 6.92 2.20 -0.08
N VAL A 61 6.25 2.94 0.80
CA VAL A 61 5.26 3.95 0.41
C VAL A 61 5.95 5.11 -0.32
N ARG A 62 7.10 5.59 0.18
CA ARG A 62 7.92 6.62 -0.49
C ARG A 62 8.39 6.18 -1.88
N GLN A 63 8.92 4.96 -2.00
CA GLN A 63 9.35 4.38 -3.26
C GLN A 63 8.19 4.23 -4.25
N ALA A 64 7.03 3.77 -3.77
CA ALA A 64 5.83 3.62 -4.58
C ALA A 64 5.17 4.97 -4.95
N LYS A 65 5.56 6.09 -4.29
CA LYS A 65 4.90 7.40 -4.39
C LYS A 65 3.38 7.27 -4.27
N ALA A 66 2.93 6.38 -3.38
CA ALA A 66 1.55 5.98 -3.30
C ALA A 66 0.71 7.12 -2.72
N LYS A 67 -0.39 7.48 -3.39
CA LYS A 67 -1.33 8.50 -2.89
C LYS A 67 -2.30 7.97 -1.84
N ARG A 68 -2.44 6.64 -1.73
CA ARG A 68 -3.31 5.96 -0.78
C ARG A 68 -2.60 4.72 -0.27
N VAL A 69 -2.67 4.49 1.03
CA VAL A 69 -2.08 3.33 1.70
C VAL A 69 -3.19 2.64 2.46
N ALA A 70 -3.36 1.34 2.21
CA ALA A 70 -4.24 0.48 2.99
C ALA A 70 -3.38 -0.38 3.90
N LEU A 71 -3.69 -0.39 5.20
CA LEU A 71 -3.05 -1.23 6.19
C LEU A 71 -3.94 -2.45 6.41
N GLN A 72 -3.44 -3.63 6.06
CA GLN A 72 -4.11 -4.88 6.38
C GLN A 72 -3.60 -5.37 7.74
N LEU A 73 -4.49 -5.38 8.74
CA LEU A 73 -4.17 -5.81 10.09
C LEU A 73 -5.15 -6.91 10.53
N PRO A 74 -4.67 -8.02 11.12
CA PRO A 74 -5.54 -9.02 11.74
C PRO A 74 -6.23 -8.43 12.98
N GLU A 75 -7.34 -9.02 13.42
CA GLU A 75 -8.24 -8.48 14.45
C GLU A 75 -7.52 -8.01 15.72
N GLY A 76 -6.51 -8.74 16.19
CA GLY A 76 -5.72 -8.39 17.38
C GLY A 76 -4.72 -7.22 17.22
N LEU A 77 -4.46 -6.76 16.01
CA LEU A 77 -3.55 -5.63 15.73
C LEU A 77 -4.29 -4.39 15.21
N GLN A 78 -5.60 -4.49 14.96
CA GLN A 78 -6.42 -3.37 14.49
C GLN A 78 -6.48 -2.21 15.48
N MET A 79 -6.37 -2.47 16.78
CA MET A 79 -6.33 -1.40 17.81
C MET A 79 -5.13 -0.44 17.62
N PHE A 80 -4.06 -0.90 16.98
CA PHE A 80 -2.89 -0.09 16.66
C PHE A 80 -2.96 0.56 15.28
N ALA A 81 -3.99 0.24 14.48
CA ALA A 81 -4.12 0.73 13.10
C ALA A 81 -4.11 2.25 13.04
N CYS A 82 -4.85 2.91 13.92
CA CYS A 82 -4.95 4.37 13.95
C CYS A 82 -3.59 5.02 14.28
N VAL A 83 -2.86 4.49 15.26
CA VAL A 83 -1.54 4.99 15.65
C VAL A 83 -0.54 4.76 14.52
N ILE A 84 -0.55 3.59 13.90
CA ILE A 84 0.32 3.27 12.76
C ILE A 84 0.01 4.17 11.56
N ALA A 85 -1.27 4.45 11.29
CA ALA A 85 -1.67 5.34 10.21
C ALA A 85 -1.17 6.77 10.43
N ASP A 86 -1.28 7.30 11.65
CA ASP A 86 -0.77 8.62 12.02
C ASP A 86 0.77 8.71 11.91
N ILE A 87 1.47 7.65 12.31
CA ILE A 87 2.92 7.53 12.08
C ILE A 87 3.25 7.45 10.60
N ILE A 88 2.46 6.79 9.75
CA ILE A 88 2.78 6.75 8.32
C ILE A 88 2.50 8.10 7.65
N GLU A 89 1.42 8.78 8.05
CA GLU A 89 1.03 10.09 7.49
C GLU A 89 2.10 11.16 7.73
N ARG A 90 2.67 11.22 8.94
CA ARG A 90 3.70 12.21 9.28
C ARG A 90 4.97 12.12 8.42
N TRP A 91 5.36 10.91 7.99
CA TRP A 91 6.57 10.69 7.18
C TRP A 91 6.28 10.55 5.67
N VAL A 92 5.00 10.54 5.28
CA VAL A 92 4.51 10.46 3.90
C VAL A 92 3.61 11.67 3.60
N PRO A 93 4.17 12.81 3.18
CA PRO A 93 3.43 14.08 3.07
C PRO A 93 2.37 14.13 1.95
N HIS A 94 2.29 13.13 1.07
CA HIS A 94 1.43 13.16 -0.13
C HIS A 94 0.17 12.28 -0.04
N THR A 95 -0.05 11.58 1.07
CA THR A 95 -1.08 10.54 1.15
C THR A 95 -2.48 11.01 1.56
N LEU A 96 -2.68 12.22 2.10
CA LEU A 96 -4.02 12.66 2.52
C LEU A 96 -4.41 14.11 2.17
N THR A 97 -3.53 14.90 1.56
CA THR A 97 -3.86 16.25 1.04
C THR A 97 -3.96 16.26 -0.49
N GLN A 98 -4.96 15.55 -1.01
CA GLN A 98 -5.78 16.10 -2.09
C GLN A 98 -7.06 16.59 -1.42
N ARG A 99 -6.91 17.60 -0.54
CA ARG A 99 -8.03 18.46 -0.19
C ARG A 99 -8.35 19.18 -1.49
N SER A 100 -9.32 18.63 -2.22
CA SER A 100 -9.86 19.14 -3.47
C SER A 100 -10.27 20.60 -3.26
N SER A 101 -9.34 21.52 -3.44
CA SER A 101 -9.61 22.92 -3.67
C SER A 101 -10.20 23.02 -5.08
N GLY A 102 -11.53 23.12 -5.15
CA GLY A 102 -12.19 23.95 -6.15
C GLY A 102 -12.37 23.44 -7.59
N LEU A 103 -12.64 22.16 -7.83
CA LEU A 103 -13.01 21.73 -9.20
C LEU A 103 -14.12 20.66 -9.26
N TRP A 104 -15.25 20.92 -8.61
CA TRP A 104 -16.49 20.15 -8.78
C TRP A 104 -17.72 21.08 -8.83
N MET A 105 -17.72 22.11 -9.68
CA MET A 105 -18.95 22.87 -10.02
C MET A 105 -19.01 23.35 -11.48
N HIS A 106 -18.23 22.77 -12.40
CA HIS A 106 -18.25 23.19 -13.82
C HIS A 106 -18.11 22.02 -14.79
N VAL A 107 -18.79 20.90 -14.57
CA VAL A 107 -19.19 20.00 -15.66
C VAL A 107 -20.50 19.36 -15.26
N LEU A 108 -21.60 20.01 -15.60
CA LEU A 108 -22.91 19.42 -15.93
C LEU A 108 -23.71 20.57 -16.55
N GLY A 109 -23.51 20.71 -17.87
CA GLY A 109 -24.55 21.24 -18.74
C GLY A 109 -25.50 20.12 -19.12
#